data_AF-A0A841R5C4-F1
#
_entry.id   AF-A0A841R5C4-F1
#
_cell.length_a   1.000
_cell.length_b   1.000
_cell.length_c   1.000
_cell.angle_alpha   90.00
_cell.angle_beta   90.00
_cell.angle_gamma   90.00
#
_symmetry.space_group_name_H-M   'P 1'
#
loop_
_entity.id
_entity.type
_entity.pdbx_description
1 polymer ?
#
loop_
_entity_poly.entity_id
_entity_poly.type
_entity_poly.pdbx_seq_one_letter_code
_entity_poly.pdbx_strand_id
1 'polypeptide(L)'
;MNNDIINHPAHYTDGKFETIEALESWRLGYHLGNAVKYISRAGKKSKDTELEDLRKARWYIKRYLDHHQEKVESIGAMEYAMDKGLDQDLTLAVRYLAAQPKYFYVLQALVALENAIRVREARAND
;
A
#
# COMPACT_ATOMS: atom_id res chain seq x y z
N MET A 1 -18.19 18.81 2.59
CA MET A 1 -17.73 17.51 3.15
C MET A 1 -16.24 17.47 2.94
N ASN A 2 -15.44 17.38 4.02
CA ASN A 2 -13.99 17.28 3.90
C ASN A 2 -13.65 15.98 3.18
N ASN A 3 -13.01 16.09 2.01
CA ASN A 3 -12.46 14.94 1.31
C ASN A 3 -11.17 14.56 2.06
N ASP A 4 -11.27 13.69 3.06
CA ASP A 4 -10.11 13.13 3.73
C ASP A 4 -9.41 12.15 2.77
N ILE A 5 -8.50 12.69 1.96
CA ILE A 5 -7.81 11.93 0.90
C ILE A 5 -6.91 10.81 1.45
N ILE A 6 -6.64 10.80 2.76
CA ILE A 6 -5.79 9.82 3.42
C ILE A 6 -6.64 8.72 4.04
N ASN A 7 -7.61 9.07 4.89
CA ASN A 7 -8.37 8.09 5.68
C ASN A 7 -9.68 7.65 5.00
N HIS A 8 -10.29 8.49 4.15
CA HIS A 8 -11.54 8.19 3.44
C HIS A 8 -11.48 8.64 1.97
N PRO A 9 -10.59 8.07 1.14
CA PRO A 9 -10.40 8.55 -0.22
C PRO A 9 -11.69 8.40 -1.03
N ALA A 10 -12.18 9.49 -1.63
CA ALA A 10 -13.46 9.53 -2.36
C ALA A 10 -13.66 8.44 -3.42
N HIS A 11 -12.57 7.87 -3.95
CA HIS A 11 -12.60 6.81 -4.96
C HIS A 11 -12.75 5.39 -4.37
N TYR A 12 -13.00 5.27 -3.06
CA TYR A 12 -13.29 4.02 -2.35
C TYR A 12 -14.55 4.08 -1.48
N THR A 13 -15.15 5.25 -1.29
CA THR A 13 -16.30 5.51 -0.41
C THR A 13 -17.63 5.58 -1.16
N ASP A 14 -17.68 5.13 -2.41
CA ASP A 14 -18.92 5.11 -3.17
C ASP A 14 -19.85 3.98 -2.73
N GLY A 15 -21.14 4.30 -2.59
CA GLY A 15 -22.14 3.35 -2.13
C GLY A 15 -22.21 3.28 -0.60
N LYS A 16 -22.70 2.14 -0.09
CA LYS A 16 -22.99 1.95 1.35
C LYS A 16 -21.75 1.62 2.18
N PHE A 17 -20.78 0.92 1.57
CA PHE A 17 -19.61 0.39 2.25
C PHE A 17 -18.36 0.96 1.60
N GLU A 18 -17.40 1.41 2.40
CA GLU A 18 -16.06 1.75 1.93
C GLU A 18 -15.30 0.47 1.54
N THR A 19 -14.47 0.59 0.51
CA THR A 19 -13.70 -0.57 -0.01
C THR A 19 -12.86 -1.24 1.06
N ILE A 20 -12.27 -0.48 2.01
CA ILE A 20 -11.46 -1.04 3.09
C ILE A 20 -12.28 -1.93 4.04
N GLU A 21 -13.55 -1.60 4.30
CA GLU A 21 -14.43 -2.40 5.16
C GLU A 21 -14.63 -3.81 4.58
N ALA A 22 -14.83 -3.92 3.27
CA ALA A 22 -14.94 -5.21 2.59
C ALA A 22 -13.61 -6.00 2.67
N LEU A 23 -12.47 -5.34 2.47
CA LEU A 23 -11.15 -5.97 2.52
C LEU A 23 -10.82 -6.55 3.90
N GLU A 24 -11.10 -5.80 4.96
CA GLU A 24 -10.90 -6.23 6.35
C GLU A 24 -11.88 -7.34 6.74
N SER A 25 -13.15 -7.24 6.33
CA SER A 25 -14.16 -8.27 6.61
C SER A 25 -13.84 -9.61 5.95
N TRP A 26 -13.35 -9.59 4.71
CA TRP A 26 -13.05 -10.82 3.95
C TRP A 26 -11.67 -11.40 4.24
N ARG A 27 -10.80 -10.65 4.95
CA ARG A 27 -9.42 -11.05 5.32
C ARG A 27 -8.62 -11.55 4.12
N LEU A 28 -8.76 -10.85 2.99
CA LEU A 28 -8.08 -11.21 1.76
C LEU A 28 -6.56 -11.00 1.90
N GLY A 29 -5.78 -11.93 1.37
CA GLY A 29 -4.33 -11.75 1.25
C GLY A 29 -3.97 -10.61 0.29
N TYR A 30 -2.71 -10.16 0.35
CA TYR A 30 -2.19 -8.99 -0.38
C TYR A 30 -2.62 -8.92 -1.86
N HIS A 31 -2.50 -10.03 -2.60
CA HIS A 31 -2.84 -10.05 -4.02
C HIS A 31 -4.34 -9.83 -4.27
N LEU A 32 -5.20 -10.59 -3.59
CA LEU A 32 -6.65 -10.50 -3.78
C LEU A 32 -7.22 -9.19 -3.24
N GLY A 33 -6.70 -8.69 -2.12
CA GLY A 33 -7.10 -7.39 -1.58
C GLY A 33 -6.78 -6.24 -2.54
N ASN A 34 -5.59 -6.24 -3.17
CA ASN A 34 -5.28 -5.27 -4.20
C ASN A 34 -6.17 -5.41 -5.44
N ALA A 35 -6.51 -6.64 -5.86
CA ALA A 35 -7.41 -6.84 -6.99
C ALA A 35 -8.79 -6.20 -6.75
N VAL A 36 -9.41 -6.47 -5.59
CA VAL A 36 -10.69 -5.86 -5.19
C VAL A 36 -10.56 -4.33 -5.11
N LYS A 37 -9.48 -3.82 -4.53
CA LYS A 37 -9.19 -2.38 -4.46
C LYS A 37 -9.24 -1.72 -5.85
N TYR A 38 -8.55 -2.30 -6.85
CA TYR A 38 -8.56 -1.74 -8.21
C TYR A 38 -9.90 -1.94 -8.94
N ILE A 39 -10.61 -3.04 -8.70
CA ILE A 39 -11.97 -3.22 -9.24
C ILE A 39 -12.89 -2.14 -8.70
N SER A 40 -12.86 -1.90 -7.39
CA SER A 40 -13.65 -0.84 -6.77
C SER A 40 -13.27 0.55 -7.30
N ARG A 41 -11.97 0.83 -7.46
CA ARG A 41 -11.50 2.16 -7.90
C ARG A 41 -11.73 2.47 -9.39
N ALA A 42 -11.99 1.48 -10.24
CA ALA A 42 -11.96 1.64 -11.70
C ALA A 42 -12.77 2.86 -12.18
N GLY A 43 -12.07 3.84 -12.78
CA GLY A 43 -12.67 5.06 -13.32
C GLY A 43 -13.08 6.13 -12.28
N LYS A 44 -12.96 5.82 -10.98
CA LYS A 44 -13.38 6.71 -9.88
C LYS A 44 -12.29 7.66 -9.39
N LYS A 45 -11.00 7.29 -9.55
CA LYS A 45 -9.89 8.21 -9.27
C LYS A 45 -9.83 9.32 -10.33
N SER A 46 -9.94 8.92 -11.59
CA SER A 46 -10.19 9.78 -12.75
C SER A 46 -10.77 8.92 -13.87
N LYS A 47 -11.60 9.51 -14.74
CA LYS A 47 -12.38 8.75 -15.75
C LYS A 47 -11.51 7.94 -16.72
N ASP A 48 -10.30 8.40 -16.99
CA ASP A 48 -9.31 7.79 -17.88
C ASP A 48 -8.59 6.57 -17.25
N THR A 49 -8.77 6.30 -15.96
CA THR A 49 -8.09 5.19 -15.26
C THR A 49 -8.83 3.86 -15.26
N GLU A 50 -10.07 3.79 -15.77
CA GLU A 50 -10.90 2.58 -15.71
C GLU A 50 -10.19 1.34 -16.26
N LEU A 51 -9.70 1.42 -17.50
CA LEU A 51 -9.04 0.28 -18.15
C LEU A 51 -7.70 -0.06 -17.49
N GLU A 52 -6.96 0.93 -17.01
CA GLU A 52 -5.70 0.72 -16.29
C GLU A 52 -5.94 -0.02 -14.97
N ASP A 53 -6.96 0.37 -14.23
CA ASP A 53 -7.32 -0.24 -12.95
C ASP A 53 -7.78 -1.68 -13.13
N LEU A 54 -8.62 -1.96 -14.13
CA LEU A 54 -9.02 -3.33 -14.47
C LEU A 54 -7.81 -4.20 -14.89
N ARG A 55 -6.85 -3.63 -15.62
CA ARG A 55 -5.59 -4.32 -15.97
C ARG A 55 -4.73 -4.61 -14.74
N LYS A 56 -4.65 -3.68 -13.78
CA LYS A 56 -3.97 -3.92 -12.49
C LYS A 56 -4.67 -5.02 -11.69
N ALA A 57 -6.00 -5.02 -11.62
CA ALA A 57 -6.74 -6.08 -10.95
C ALA A 57 -6.44 -7.46 -11.55
N ARG A 58 -6.49 -7.57 -12.89
CA ARG A 58 -6.10 -8.80 -13.61
C ARG A 58 -4.67 -9.22 -13.29
N TRP A 59 -3.73 -8.29 -13.24
CA TRP A 59 -2.33 -8.57 -12.92
C TRP A 59 -2.17 -9.16 -11.51
N TYR A 60 -2.84 -8.61 -10.50
CA TYR A 60 -2.81 -9.13 -9.13
C TYR A 60 -3.45 -10.52 -9.02
N ILE A 61 -4.56 -10.76 -9.72
CA ILE A 61 -5.20 -12.09 -9.78
C ILE A 61 -4.24 -13.11 -10.40
N LYS A 62 -3.59 -12.76 -11.52
CA LYS A 62 -2.61 -13.66 -12.14
C LYS A 62 -1.45 -13.97 -11.19
N ARG A 63 -0.91 -12.97 -10.51
CA ARG A 63 0.16 -13.19 -9.51
C ARG A 63 -0.29 -14.05 -8.35
N TYR A 64 -1.52 -13.90 -7.88
CA TYR A 64 -2.06 -14.80 -6.85
C TYR A 64 -1.97 -16.25 -7.34
N LEU A 65 -2.43 -16.53 -8.57
CA LEU A 65 -2.39 -17.88 -9.15
C LEU A 65 -0.95 -18.39 -9.32
N ASP A 66 -0.04 -17.56 -9.81
CA ASP A 66 1.36 -17.95 -10.05
C ASP A 66 2.14 -18.16 -8.73
N HIS A 67 1.94 -17.30 -7.71
CA HIS A 67 2.62 -17.41 -6.41
C HIS A 67 2.26 -18.66 -5.60
N HIS A 68 1.12 -19.30 -5.87
CA HIS A 68 0.77 -20.55 -5.17
C HIS A 68 1.60 -21.74 -5.64
N GLN A 69 2.53 -21.55 -6.59
CA GLN A 69 3.27 -22.62 -7.25
C GLN A 69 4.79 -22.57 -7.03
N GLU A 70 5.37 -21.52 -6.42
CA GLU A 70 6.83 -21.32 -6.39
C GLU A 70 7.38 -20.80 -5.05
N LYS A 71 8.65 -21.14 -4.74
CA LYS A 71 9.42 -20.50 -3.66
C LYS A 71 9.99 -19.18 -4.19
N VAL A 72 9.61 -18.08 -3.56
CA VAL A 72 10.11 -16.75 -3.91
C VAL A 72 11.37 -16.44 -3.11
N GLU A 73 12.43 -16.02 -3.80
CA GLU A 73 13.64 -15.52 -3.15
C GLU A 73 13.35 -14.20 -2.41
N SER A 74 13.86 -14.08 -1.19
CA SER A 74 13.67 -12.85 -0.40
C SER A 74 14.65 -11.78 -0.86
N ILE A 75 14.13 -10.63 -1.28
CA ILE A 75 14.94 -9.43 -1.51
C ILE A 75 15.35 -8.82 -0.17
N GLY A 76 16.60 -8.38 -0.05
CA GLY A 76 17.10 -7.70 1.14
C GLY A 76 16.49 -6.31 1.31
N ALA A 77 16.02 -5.97 2.51
CA ALA A 77 15.36 -4.68 2.76
C ALA A 77 16.28 -3.46 2.52
N MET A 78 17.58 -3.60 2.82
CA MET A 78 18.58 -2.56 2.57
C MET A 78 18.87 -2.40 1.08
N GLU A 79 19.00 -3.51 0.35
CA GLU A 79 19.19 -3.50 -1.11
C GLU A 79 18.01 -2.79 -1.79
N TYR A 80 16.78 -3.15 -1.39
CA TYR A 80 15.58 -2.48 -1.90
C TYR A 80 15.55 -0.99 -1.54
N ALA A 81 15.89 -0.61 -0.31
CA ALA A 81 15.90 0.79 0.11
C ALA A 81 16.94 1.62 -0.66
N MET A 82 18.12 1.06 -0.92
CA MET A 82 19.19 1.69 -1.70
C MET A 82 18.79 1.84 -3.17
N ASP A 83 18.18 0.81 -3.79
CA ASP A 83 17.64 0.88 -5.16
C ASP A 83 16.63 2.03 -5.32
N LYS A 84 15.78 2.24 -4.30
CA LYS A 84 14.79 3.32 -4.29
C LYS A 84 15.33 4.68 -3.88
N GLY A 85 16.62 4.80 -3.53
CA GLY A 85 17.22 6.05 -3.06
C GLY A 85 16.53 6.62 -1.82
N LEU A 86 16.06 5.75 -0.92
CA LEU A 86 15.36 6.17 0.29
C LEU A 86 16.32 6.88 1.24
N ASP A 87 15.81 7.89 1.94
CA ASP A 87 16.55 8.50 3.05
C ASP A 87 16.67 7.55 4.24
N GLN A 88 17.37 8.00 5.28
CA GLN A 88 17.64 7.18 6.46
C GLN A 88 16.37 6.73 7.19
N ASP A 89 15.38 7.62 7.33
CA ASP A 89 14.14 7.31 8.06
C ASP A 89 13.27 6.33 7.28
N LEU A 90 13.13 6.53 5.97
CA LEU A 90 12.38 5.63 5.10
C LEU A 90 13.08 4.27 4.94
N THR A 91 14.40 4.26 4.88
CA THR A 91 15.19 3.03 4.90
C THR A 91 14.94 2.24 6.18
N LEU A 92 14.92 2.93 7.33
CA LEU A 92 14.66 2.31 8.62
C LEU A 92 13.25 1.73 8.69
N ALA A 93 12.24 2.47 8.20
CA ALA A 93 10.86 2.01 8.13
C ALA A 93 10.72 0.73 7.28
N VAL A 94 11.28 0.73 6.06
CA VAL A 94 11.27 -0.44 5.17
C VAL A 94 11.97 -1.64 5.80
N ARG A 95 13.12 -1.42 6.44
CA ARG A 95 13.87 -2.50 7.13
C ARG A 95 13.03 -3.16 8.21
N TYR A 96 12.31 -2.37 9.01
CA TYR A 96 11.46 -2.91 10.06
C TYR A 96 10.22 -3.61 9.50
N LEU A 97 9.60 -3.11 8.44
CA LEU A 97 8.45 -3.77 7.79
C LEU A 97 8.83 -5.10 7.13
N ALA A 98 10.05 -5.20 6.59
CA ALA A 98 10.54 -6.40 5.93
C ALA A 98 11.02 -7.48 6.91
N ALA A 99 11.37 -7.12 8.15
CA ALA A 99 11.63 -8.09 9.21
C ALA A 99 10.31 -8.78 9.57
N GLN A 100 10.29 -10.13 9.60
CA GLN A 100 9.07 -10.92 9.86
C GLN A 100 8.19 -10.29 10.96
N PRO A 101 6.85 -10.22 10.75
CA PRO A 101 6.00 -9.31 11.49
C PRO A 101 5.90 -9.70 12.97
N LYS A 102 6.72 -9.06 13.81
CA LYS A 102 6.50 -8.93 15.25
C LYS A 102 5.98 -7.53 15.51
N TYR A 103 4.99 -7.40 16.39
CA TYR A 103 4.34 -6.12 16.74
C TYR A 103 5.34 -4.98 16.98
N PHE A 104 6.47 -5.29 17.66
CA PHE A 104 7.56 -4.34 17.90
C PHE A 104 8.10 -3.70 16.60
N TYR A 105 8.37 -4.48 15.55
CA TYR A 105 8.95 -3.94 14.32
C TYR A 105 7.96 -3.08 13.55
N VAL A 106 6.68 -3.46 13.54
CA VAL A 106 5.62 -2.63 12.92
C VAL A 106 5.52 -1.27 13.63
N LEU A 107 5.56 -1.26 14.96
CA LEU A 107 5.57 -0.02 15.73
C LEU A 107 6.80 0.85 15.43
N GLN A 108 7.98 0.25 15.33
CA GLN A 108 9.20 0.98 14.97
C GLN A 108 9.15 1.55 13.55
N ALA A 109 8.54 0.85 12.60
CA ALA A 109 8.34 1.36 11.25
C ALA A 109 7.41 2.59 11.24
N LEU A 110 6.33 2.55 12.02
CA LEU A 110 5.41 3.69 12.15
C LEU A 110 6.13 4.93 12.69
N VAL A 111 6.89 4.79 13.78
CA VAL A 111 7.66 5.91 14.36
C VAL A 111 8.65 6.50 13.36
N ALA A 112 9.37 5.64 12.61
CA ALA A 112 10.31 6.10 11.59
C ALA A 112 9.59 6.87 10.47
N LEU A 113 8.42 6.39 10.02
CA LEU A 113 7.62 7.05 9.00
C LEU A 113 7.08 8.41 9.48
N GLU A 114 6.58 8.50 10.71
CA GLU A 114 6.10 9.75 11.30
C GLU A 114 7.21 10.81 11.38
N ASN A 115 8.43 10.41 11.72
CA ASN A 115 9.58 11.32 11.71
C ASN A 115 9.90 11.79 10.28
N ALA A 116 9.90 10.87 9.31
CA ALA A 116 10.15 11.19 7.90
C ALA A 116 9.13 12.21 7.35
N ILE A 117 7.88 12.10 7.77
CA ILE A 117 6.79 13.04 7.43
C ILE A 117 7.08 14.40 8.08
N ARG A 118 7.30 14.45 9.39
CA ARG A 118 7.55 15.70 10.15
C ARG A 118 8.70 16.52 9.56
N VAL A 119 9.81 15.88 9.20
CA VAL A 119 10.98 16.57 8.63
C VAL A 119 10.64 17.23 7.28
N ARG A 120 9.82 16.57 6.46
CA ARG A 120 9.42 17.10 5.15
C ARG A 120 8.41 18.23 5.30
N GLU A 121 7.48 18.12 6.23
CA GLU A 121 6.53 19.19 6.55
C GLU A 121 7.24 20.46 7.02
N ALA A 122 8.27 20.33 7.87
CA ALA A 122 9.07 21.48 8.29
C ALA A 122 9.73 22.19 7.09
N ARG A 123 10.35 21.44 6.18
CA ARG A 123 11.00 21.98 4.97
C ARG A 123 10.03 22.63 3.98
N ALA A 124 8.76 22.19 3.96
CA ALA A 124 7.76 22.75 3.05
C ALA A 124 7.20 24.10 3.54
N ASN A 125 7.42 24.43 4.82
CA ASN A 125 6.96 25.66 5.46
C ASN A 125 8.07 26.73 5.59
N ASP A 126 9.30 26.41 5.19
CA ASP A 126 10.46 27.31 5.09
C ASP A 126 10.63 27.87 3.67
#